data_AF-R7PS09-F1
#
_entry.id   AF-R7PS09-F1
#
_cell.length_a   1.000
_cell.length_b   1.000
_cell.length_c   1.000
_cell.angle_alpha   90.00
_cell.angle_beta   90.00
_cell.angle_gamma   90.00
#
_symmetry.space_group_name_H-M   'P 1'
#
loop_
_entity.id
_entity.type
_entity.pdbx_description
1 polymer ?
#
loop_
_entity_poly.entity_id
_entity_poly.type
_entity_poly.pdbx_seq_one_letter_code
_entity_poly.pdbx_strand_id
1 'polypeptide(L)'
;MTQLKEIVKKENINLDEYVTFVTDNQEVLAANVKYVKIKQRQDHLMGITFTINPKQLKDVNEFFDSLTSGERIYYNISQTGYIPVNYRGMLPISKNVTHNPEETFSITVMVDPAINIPKDTYEEPTCDNCVFHHIK
;
A
#
# COMPACT_ATOMS: atom_id res chain seq x y z
N MET A 1 -12.77 -12.02 -1.50
CA MET A 1 -13.43 -10.71 -1.26
C MET A 1 -14.54 -10.73 -0.20
N THR A 2 -15.19 -11.87 0.09
CA THR A 2 -16.28 -11.95 1.07
C THR A 2 -15.79 -11.79 2.52
N GLN A 3 -14.65 -12.39 2.87
CA GLN A 3 -14.10 -12.33 4.24
C GLN A 3 -13.68 -10.91 4.67
N LEU A 4 -13.13 -10.11 3.75
CA LEU A 4 -12.70 -8.73 4.02
C LEU A 4 -13.87 -7.81 4.37
N LYS A 5 -15.00 -7.98 3.68
CA LYS A 5 -16.25 -7.28 3.99
C LYS A 5 -16.86 -7.74 5.31
N GLU A 6 -16.63 -8.98 5.72
CA GLU A 6 -17.11 -9.54 6.98
C GLU A 6 -16.29 -9.04 8.18
N ILE A 7 -14.96 -8.97 8.08
CA ILE A 7 -14.07 -8.42 9.11
C ILE A 7 -14.38 -6.92 9.34
N VAL A 8 -14.51 -6.17 8.24
CA VAL A 8 -14.77 -4.71 8.27
C VAL A 8 -16.16 -4.39 8.85
N LYS A 9 -17.18 -5.20 8.53
CA LYS A 9 -18.52 -5.06 9.13
C LYS A 9 -18.56 -5.43 10.61
N LYS A 10 -17.74 -6.39 11.04
CA LYS A 10 -17.72 -6.86 12.43
C LYS A 10 -17.05 -5.86 13.38
N GLU A 11 -16.07 -5.10 12.89
CA GLU A 11 -15.29 -4.15 13.70
C GLU A 11 -15.62 -2.68 13.44
N ASN A 12 -16.57 -2.38 12.54
CA ASN A 12 -17.00 -1.01 12.20
C ASN A 12 -15.83 -0.11 11.75
N ILE A 13 -14.92 -0.70 10.96
CA ILE A 13 -13.70 -0.05 10.49
C ILE A 13 -14.01 0.78 9.25
N ASN A 14 -13.69 2.08 9.27
CA ASN A 14 -13.74 2.91 8.08
C ASN A 14 -12.52 2.62 7.19
N LEU A 15 -12.71 1.85 6.11
CA LEU A 15 -11.66 1.49 5.16
C LEU A 15 -11.09 2.67 4.36
N ASP A 16 -11.73 3.85 4.38
CA ASP A 16 -11.24 5.04 3.69
C ASP A 16 -9.90 5.53 4.24
N GLU A 17 -9.60 5.20 5.50
CA GLU A 17 -8.35 5.56 6.16
C GLU A 17 -7.33 4.43 6.14
N TYR A 18 -7.53 3.36 5.36
CA TYR A 18 -6.68 2.17 5.39
C TYR A 18 -6.06 1.83 4.04
N VAL A 19 -4.83 1.35 4.10
CA VAL A 19 -4.20 0.55 3.06
C VAL A 19 -4.46 -0.92 3.40
N THR A 20 -5.05 -1.65 2.48
CA THR A 20 -5.39 -3.06 2.65
C THR A 20 -4.56 -3.90 1.71
N PHE A 21 -3.95 -4.96 2.23
CA PHE A 21 -3.18 -5.96 1.49
C PHE A 21 -3.94 -7.27 1.50
N VAL A 22 -3.99 -7.93 0.36
CA VAL A 22 -4.70 -9.19 0.17
C VAL A 22 -3.83 -10.15 -0.61
N THR A 23 -3.68 -11.37 -0.10
CA THR A 23 -3.01 -12.47 -0.79
C THR A 23 -3.99 -13.23 -1.68
N ASP A 24 -3.51 -14.04 -2.63
CA ASP A 24 -4.37 -14.93 -3.41
C ASP A 24 -5.13 -15.94 -2.51
N ASN A 25 -4.55 -16.28 -1.36
CA ASN A 25 -5.15 -17.13 -0.33
C ASN A 25 -6.20 -16.41 0.54
N GLN A 26 -6.53 -15.15 0.21
CA GLN A 26 -7.50 -14.30 0.91
C GLN A 26 -7.10 -13.88 2.33
N GLU A 27 -5.82 -14.01 2.70
CA GLU A 27 -5.32 -13.38 3.92
C GLU A 27 -5.32 -11.86 3.76
N VAL A 28 -5.62 -11.15 4.85
CA VAL A 28 -5.84 -9.71 4.82
C VAL A 28 -5.01 -9.02 5.89
N LEU A 29 -4.28 -7.99 5.49
CA LEU A 29 -3.63 -7.05 6.40
C LEU A 29 -4.16 -5.65 6.11
N ALA A 30 -4.60 -4.93 7.14
CA ALA A 30 -5.05 -3.55 7.01
C ALA A 30 -4.21 -2.64 7.92
N ALA A 31 -3.67 -1.57 7.35
CA ALA A 31 -2.89 -0.57 8.09
C ALA A 31 -3.43 0.82 7.79
N ASN A 32 -3.58 1.67 8.81
CA ASN A 32 -4.07 3.03 8.60
C ASN A 32 -3.07 3.83 7.75
N VAL A 33 -3.56 4.54 6.73
CA VAL A 33 -2.79 5.29 5.72
C VAL A 33 -1.82 6.28 6.37
N LYS A 34 -2.17 6.86 7.52
CA LYS A 34 -1.29 7.77 8.28
C LYS A 34 0.06 7.14 8.65
N TYR A 35 0.09 5.82 8.79
CA TYR A 35 1.26 5.05 9.20
C TYR A 35 1.92 4.29 8.04
N VAL A 36 1.44 4.46 6.81
CA VAL A 36 1.98 3.79 5.63
C VAL A 36 2.57 4.83 4.68
N LYS A 37 3.80 4.61 4.24
CA LYS A 37 4.48 5.41 3.22
C LYS A 37 4.80 4.52 2.03
N ILE A 38 4.35 4.90 0.85
CA ILE A 38 4.65 4.21 -0.40
C ILE A 38 5.60 5.08 -1.19
N LYS A 39 6.75 4.54 -1.57
CA LYS A 39 7.77 5.25 -2.35
C LYS A 39 8.24 4.39 -3.51
N GLN A 40 8.05 4.90 -4.72
CA GLN A 40 8.69 4.33 -5.91
C GLN A 40 10.19 4.64 -5.88
N ARG A 41 10.99 3.63 -6.18
CA ARG A 41 12.45 3.71 -6.29
C ARG A 41 12.87 3.78 -7.76
N GLN A 42 14.12 4.21 -7.99
CA GLN A 42 14.69 4.33 -9.33
C GLN A 42 14.83 2.98 -10.04
N ASP A 43 14.96 1.88 -9.28
CA ASP A 43 15.08 0.49 -9.76
C ASP A 43 13.72 -0.15 -10.11
N HIS A 44 12.66 0.66 -10.27
CA HIS A 44 11.30 0.22 -10.60
C HIS A 44 10.60 -0.58 -9.49
N LEU A 45 11.27 -0.78 -8.35
CA LEU A 45 10.65 -1.31 -7.15
C LEU A 45 9.87 -0.21 -6.42
N MET A 46 8.91 -0.64 -5.62
CA MET A 46 8.19 0.19 -4.67
C MET A 46 8.49 -0.30 -3.26
N GLY A 47 8.88 0.63 -2.40
CA GLY A 47 9.00 0.40 -0.97
C GLY A 47 7.73 0.83 -0.27
N ILE A 48 7.10 -0.08 0.46
CA ILE A 48 5.95 0.19 1.33
C ILE A 48 6.45 0.13 2.76
N THR A 49 6.57 1.29 3.39
CA THR A 49 7.06 1.42 4.75
C THR A 49 5.90 1.59 5.73
N PHE A 50 5.84 0.72 6.73
CA PHE A 50 4.89 0.76 7.85
C PHE A 50 5.58 1.33 9.09
N THR A 51 4.95 2.30 9.75
CA THR A 51 5.38 2.78 11.07
C THR A 51 4.40 2.28 12.13
N ILE A 52 4.80 1.27 12.89
CA ILE A 52 3.89 0.51 13.74
C ILE A 52 4.40 0.41 15.19
N ASN A 53 3.49 0.13 16.11
CA ASN A 53 3.84 -0.15 17.50
C ASN A 53 4.26 -1.63 17.68
N PRO A 54 4.89 -2.01 18.81
CA PRO A 54 5.29 -3.40 19.04
C PRO A 54 4.15 -4.43 19.03
N LYS A 55 2.90 -4.04 19.30
CA LYS A 55 1.76 -4.97 19.26
C LYS A 55 1.43 -5.37 17.82
N GLN A 56 1.50 -4.42 16.89
CA GLN A 56 1.21 -4.62 15.46
C GLN A 56 2.38 -5.26 14.69
N LEU A 57 3.60 -5.22 15.26
CA LEU A 57 4.80 -5.80 14.65
C LEU A 57 4.62 -7.28 14.31
N LYS A 58 3.98 -8.04 15.21
CA LYS A 58 3.74 -9.46 15.02
C LYS A 58 2.87 -9.72 13.80
N ASP A 59 1.73 -9.04 13.69
CA ASP A 59 0.75 -9.27 12.63
C ASP A 59 1.32 -8.90 11.24
N VAL A 60 2.09 -7.81 11.16
CA VAL A 60 2.74 -7.41 9.91
C VAL A 60 3.82 -8.42 9.49
N ASN A 61 4.64 -8.88 10.43
CA ASN A 61 5.64 -9.91 10.13
C ASN A 61 4.99 -11.23 9.70
N GLU A 62 4.00 -11.73 10.45
CA GLU A 62 3.33 -12.99 10.11
C GLU A 62 2.70 -12.96 8.72
N PHE A 63 2.12 -11.82 8.32
CA PHE A 63 1.56 -11.65 6.98
C PHE A 63 2.62 -11.66 5.86
N PHE A 64 3.78 -11.01 6.04
CA PHE A 64 4.79 -10.92 4.98
C PHE A 64 5.81 -12.09 5.00
N ASP A 65 6.00 -12.75 6.14
CA ASP A 65 6.81 -13.96 6.28
C ASP A 65 6.11 -15.19 5.69
N SER A 66 4.77 -15.17 5.55
CA SER A 66 4.03 -16.22 4.86
C SER A 66 4.22 -16.22 3.34
N LEU A 67 4.74 -15.12 2.78
CA LEU A 67 4.88 -14.90 1.35
C LEU A 67 6.25 -15.28 0.81
N THR A 68 6.27 -15.83 -0.41
CA THR A 68 7.52 -16.08 -1.13
C THR A 68 7.83 -14.97 -2.14
N SER A 69 9.10 -14.62 -2.33
CA SER A 69 9.49 -13.63 -3.35
C SER A 69 8.99 -14.04 -4.74
N GLY A 70 8.31 -13.12 -5.43
CA GLY A 70 7.61 -13.33 -6.70
C GLY A 70 6.10 -13.60 -6.54
N GLU A 71 5.62 -13.87 -5.33
CA GLU A 71 4.20 -14.11 -5.07
C GLU A 71 3.38 -12.83 -5.29
N ARG A 72 2.19 -12.99 -5.87
CA ARG A 72 1.30 -11.87 -6.17
C ARG A 72 0.48 -11.51 -4.94
N ILE A 73 0.49 -10.22 -4.62
CA ILE A 73 -0.41 -9.63 -3.64
C ILE A 73 -1.13 -8.44 -4.28
N TYR A 74 -2.24 -8.05 -3.68
CA TYR A 74 -3.02 -6.89 -4.11
C TYR A 74 -3.06 -5.90 -2.97
N TYR A 75 -2.76 -4.65 -3.25
CA TYR A 75 -2.96 -3.59 -2.28
C TYR A 75 -4.03 -2.61 -2.76
N ASN A 76 -4.77 -2.02 -1.83
CA ASN A 76 -5.78 -1.01 -2.10
C ASN A 76 -5.63 0.11 -1.08
N ILE A 77 -5.59 1.35 -1.56
CA ILE A 77 -5.50 2.54 -0.72
C ILE A 77 -6.88 3.18 -0.71
N SER A 78 -7.49 3.34 0.47
CA SER A 78 -8.73 4.11 0.63
C SER A 78 -9.84 3.68 -0.33
N GLN A 79 -9.94 2.37 -0.60
CA GLN A 79 -10.93 1.78 -1.51
C GLN A 79 -10.87 2.27 -2.98
N THR A 80 -9.76 2.86 -3.43
CA THR A 80 -9.59 3.35 -4.82
C THR A 80 -9.49 2.23 -5.86
N GLY A 81 -9.15 1.01 -5.44
CA GLY A 81 -9.04 -0.15 -6.31
C GLY A 81 -7.87 -1.04 -5.91
N TYR A 82 -7.96 -2.33 -6.23
CA TYR A 82 -6.89 -3.27 -5.96
C TYR A 82 -5.83 -3.23 -7.07
N ILE A 83 -4.61 -2.90 -6.69
CA ILE A 83 -3.44 -2.84 -7.57
C ILE A 83 -2.60 -4.10 -7.35
N PRO A 84 -2.36 -4.92 -8.38
CA PRO A 84 -1.56 -6.13 -8.25
C PRO A 84 -0.06 -5.81 -8.26
N VAL A 85 0.67 -6.37 -7.31
CA VAL A 85 2.12 -6.27 -7.20
C VAL A 85 2.72 -7.64 -6.87
N ASN A 86 3.97 -7.88 -7.27
CA ASN A 86 4.69 -9.06 -6.82
C ASN A 86 5.53 -8.68 -5.59
N TYR A 87 5.44 -9.49 -4.54
CA TYR A 87 6.24 -9.36 -3.35
C TYR A 87 7.71 -9.67 -3.67
N ARG A 88 8.65 -8.87 -3.16
CA ARG A 88 10.10 -9.06 -3.39
C ARG A 88 10.90 -9.28 -2.11
N GLY A 89 10.26 -9.19 -0.95
CA GLY A 89 10.90 -9.38 0.34
C GLY A 89 10.71 -8.20 1.27
N MET A 90 11.15 -8.38 2.51
CA MET A 90 11.10 -7.39 3.57
C MET A 90 12.52 -6.95 3.95
N LEU A 91 12.72 -5.64 4.13
CA LEU A 91 13.98 -5.10 4.64
C LEU A 91 14.08 -5.29 6.17
N PRO A 92 15.29 -5.28 6.75
CA PRO A 92 15.46 -5.38 8.20
C PRO A 92 14.64 -4.33 8.96
N ILE A 93 13.99 -4.76 10.02
CA ILE A 93 13.16 -3.90 10.87
C ILE A 93 14.04 -2.86 11.55
N SER A 94 13.65 -1.59 11.47
CA SER A 94 14.34 -0.49 12.13
C SER A 94 13.52 0.00 13.33
N LYS A 95 14.15 0.15 14.50
CA LYS A 95 13.53 0.81 15.64
C LYS A 95 13.65 2.32 15.47
N ASN A 96 12.52 3.03 15.54
CA ASN A 96 12.52 4.48 15.49
C ASN A 96 12.84 5.02 16.88
N VAL A 97 13.96 5.74 17.00
CA VAL A 97 14.29 6.48 18.22
C VAL A 97 13.56 7.82 18.16
N THR A 98 12.42 7.91 18.84
CA THR A 98 11.67 9.16 18.95
C THR A 98 11.75 9.71 20.36
N HIS A 99 11.59 11.03 20.52
CA HIS A 99 11.50 11.67 21.84
C HIS A 99 10.15 11.39 22.55
N ASN A 100 9.25 10.62 21.92
CA ASN A 100 7.99 10.18 22.50
C ASN A 100 8.18 8.88 23.28
N PRO A 101 7.38 8.66 24.35
CA PRO A 101 7.50 7.48 25.21
C PRO A 101 7.09 6.16 24.53
N GLU A 102 6.41 6.22 23.39
CA GLU A 102 5.99 5.02 22.66
C GLU A 102 7.03 4.61 21.60
N GLU A 103 7.63 3.44 21.81
CA GLU A 103 8.52 2.82 20.84
C GLU A 103 7.75 2.48 19.56
N THR A 104 8.29 2.89 18.41
CA THR A 104 7.73 2.52 17.10
C THR A 104 8.80 1.85 16.25
N PHE A 105 8.35 1.02 15.32
CA PHE A 105 9.18 0.27 14.39
C PHE A 105 8.82 0.65 12.96
N SER A 106 9.83 0.68 12.11
CA SER A 106 9.70 0.86 10.68
C SER A 106 9.99 -0.45 9.98
N ILE A 107 9.01 -0.95 9.23
CA ILE A 107 9.13 -2.13 8.37
C ILE A 107 9.00 -1.67 6.93
N THR A 108 9.90 -2.08 6.05
CA THR A 108 9.77 -1.76 4.62
C THR A 108 9.64 -3.05 3.82
N VAL A 109 8.52 -3.17 3.12
CA VAL A 109 8.26 -4.25 2.17
C VAL A 109 8.56 -3.78 0.76
N MET A 110 9.27 -4.63 0.01
CA MET A 110 9.65 -4.39 -1.37
C MET A 110 8.66 -5.10 -2.29
N VAL A 111 8.14 -4.38 -3.27
CA VAL A 111 7.24 -4.93 -4.30
C VAL A 111 7.56 -4.35 -5.67
N ASP A 112 7.16 -5.01 -6.74
CA ASP A 112 7.16 -4.47 -8.11
C ASP A 112 5.77 -4.63 -8.75
N PRO A 113 5.41 -3.79 -9.73
CA PRO A 113 4.14 -3.94 -10.44
C PRO A 113 3.99 -5.34 -11.08
N ALA A 114 2.87 -6.01 -10.85
CA ALA A 114 2.62 -7.35 -11.42
C ALA A 114 2.27 -7.31 -12.92
N ILE A 115 1.92 -6.12 -13.41
CA ILE A 115 1.64 -5.83 -14.81
C ILE A 115 2.47 -4.57 -15.09
N ASN A 116 3.23 -4.54 -16.18
CA ASN A 116 3.69 -3.27 -16.74
C ASN A 116 2.42 -2.53 -17.18
N ILE A 117 1.75 -1.87 -16.24
CA ILE A 117 0.70 -0.90 -16.55
C ILE A 117 1.45 0.15 -17.36
N PRO A 118 1.14 0.33 -18.66
CA PRO A 118 1.68 1.45 -19.40
C PRO A 118 1.43 2.67 -18.53
N LYS A 119 2.48 3.45 -18.23
CA LYS A 119 2.30 4.73 -17.53
C LYS A 119 1.10 5.40 -18.18
N ASP A 120 0.09 5.75 -17.39
CA ASP A 120 -1.04 6.52 -17.88
C ASP A 120 -0.47 7.58 -18.81
N THR A 121 -0.77 7.46 -20.10
CA THR A 121 -0.62 8.56 -21.03
C THR A 121 -1.68 9.55 -20.58
N TYR A 122 -1.36 10.29 -19.52
CA TYR A 122 -1.92 11.60 -19.32
C TYR A 122 -1.45 12.39 -20.53
N GLU A 123 -2.23 12.31 -21.61
CA GLU A 123 -2.19 13.32 -22.63
C GLU A 123 -2.57 14.61 -21.90
N GLU A 124 -1.60 15.51 -21.75
CA GLU A 124 -1.93 16.89 -21.37
C GLU A 124 -3.07 17.32 -22.27
N PRO A 125 -4.22 17.77 -21.73
CA PRO A 125 -5.33 18.20 -22.57
C PRO A 125 -4.81 19.33 -23.46
N THR A 126 -4.57 19.04 -24.73
CA THR A 126 -4.21 20.06 -25.70
C THR A 126 -5.45 20.95 -25.86
N CYS A 127 -5.26 22.23 -25.53
CA CYS A 127 -6.30 23.26 -25.63
C CYS A 127 -6.53 23.60 -27.11
N ASP A 128 -7.03 22.65 -27.90
CA ASP A 128 -7.24 22.85 -29.34
C ASP A 128 -8.64 23.37 -29.66
N ASN A 129 -9.52 23.58 -28.68
CA ASN A 129 -10.83 24.22 -28.89
C ASN A 129 -11.57 24.66 -27.60
N CYS A 130 -10.88 25.33 -26.67
CA CYS A 130 -11.57 25.88 -25.50
C CYS A 130 -12.29 27.20 -25.84
N VAL A 131 -13.59 27.29 -25.49
CA VAL A 131 -14.50 28.41 -25.80
C VAL A 131 -14.03 29.78 -25.26
N PHE A 132 -13.03 29.77 -24.38
CA PHE A 132 -12.44 30.96 -23.76
C PHE A 132 -11.32 31.62 -24.58
N HIS A 133 -10.92 31.07 -25.73
CA HIS A 133 -9.87 31.68 -26.58
C HIS A 133 -10.29 32.98 -27.28
N HIS A 134 -11.56 33.35 -27.26
CA HIS A 134 -12.08 34.54 -27.97
C HIS A 134 -12.36 35.76 -27.09
N ILE A 135 -12.00 35.71 -25.80
CA ILE A 135 -12.10 36.89 -24.94
C ILE A 135 -10.81 37.69 -25.09
N LYS A 136 -10.85 38.73 -25.94
CA LYS A 136 -9.84 39.81 -26.00
C LYS A 136 -10.20 40.92 -25.03
#